data_AF-A0A6I4Z184-F1
#
_entry.id   AF-A0A6I4Z184-F1
#
_cell.length_a   1.000
_cell.length_b   1.000
_cell.length_c   1.000
_cell.angle_alpha   90.00
_cell.angle_beta   90.00
_cell.angle_gamma   90.00
#
_symmetry.space_group_name_H-M   'P 1'
#
loop_
_entity.id
_entity.type
_entity.pdbx_description
1 polymer ?
#
loop_
_entity_poly.entity_id
_entity_poly.type
_entity_poly.pdbx_seq_one_letter_code
_entity_poly.pdbx_strand_id
1 'polypeptide(L)' 'MRQRRASYDYPEDFAGALNRFKEASGLSWGALARELGTSRLNLWRWRNGVRPNTDH' A
#
# COMPACT_ATOMS: atom_id res chain seq x y z
N MET A 1 28.15 0.01 15.10
CA MET A 1 27.24 0.81 14.25
C MET A 1 25.83 0.24 14.40
N ARG A 2 24.87 1.05 14.88
CA ARG A 2 23.50 0.58 15.15
C ARG A 2 22.81 0.24 13.83
N GLN A 3 22.33 -0.99 13.73
CA GLN A 3 21.49 -1.47 12.64
C GLN A 3 20.26 -0.58 12.55
N ARG A 4 20.18 0.24 11.50
CA ARG A 4 19.00 1.03 11.17
C ARG A 4 17.94 -0.01 10.78
N ARG A 5 17.09 -0.41 11.73
CA ARG A 5 15.79 -1.00 11.40
C ARG A 5 15.19 -0.04 10.39
N ALA A 6 15.11 -0.43 9.13
CA ALA A 6 14.34 0.32 8.16
C ALA A 6 12.91 0.23 8.67
N SER A 7 12.48 1.23 9.44
CA SER A 7 11.09 1.61 9.47
C SER A 7 10.69 1.60 8.00
N TYR A 8 9.75 0.74 7.61
CA TYR A 8 9.15 0.80 6.29
C TYR A 8 8.39 2.13 6.24
N ASP A 9 9.13 3.22 6.08
CA ASP A 9 8.60 4.55 5.88
C ASP A 9 8.03 4.52 4.48
N TYR A 10 6.76 4.14 4.40
CA TYR A 10 5.99 4.32 3.19
C TYR A 10 6.19 5.77 2.73
N PRO A 11 6.45 5.98 1.43
CA PRO A 11 6.64 7.32 0.89
C PRO A 11 5.46 8.20 1.28
N GLU A 12 5.71 9.49 1.48
CA GLU A 12 4.64 10.46 1.76
C GLU A 12 3.50 10.41 0.72
N ASP A 13 3.85 10.10 -0.53
CA ASP A 13 2.92 9.85 -1.65
C ASP A 13 2.54 8.36 -1.82
N PHE A 14 2.42 7.59 -0.75
CA PHE A 14 2.02 6.17 -0.85
C PHE A 14 0.69 5.97 -1.59
N ALA A 15 -0.27 6.87 -1.36
CA ALA A 15 -1.55 6.84 -2.05
C ALA A 15 -1.38 7.08 -3.57
N GLY A 16 -0.54 8.03 -3.98
CA GLY A 16 -0.24 8.28 -5.38
C GLY A 16 0.51 7.10 -6.03
N ALA A 17 1.49 6.53 -5.34
CA ALA A 17 2.20 5.34 -5.79
C ALA A 17 1.26 4.15 -6.00
N LEU A 18 0.31 3.93 -5.08
CA LEU A 18 -0.69 2.88 -5.17
C LEU A 18 -1.64 3.09 -6.37
N ASN A 19 -2.06 4.32 -6.64
CA ASN A 19 -2.89 4.63 -7.82
C ASN A 19 -2.13 4.35 -9.13
N ARG A 20 -0.87 4.78 -9.25
CA ARG A 20 -0.04 4.49 -10.43
C ARG A 20 0.16 2.99 -10.63
N PHE A 21 0.39 2.25 -9.55
CA PHE A 21 0.51 0.78 -9.61
C PHE A 21 -0.79 0.12 -10.07
N LYS A 22 -1.94 0.58 -9.56
CA LYS A 22 -3.26 0.12 -10.01
C LYS A 22 -3.48 0.41 -11.50
N GLU A 23 -3.07 1.58 -11.99
CA GLU A 23 -3.20 1.94 -13.41
C GLU A 23 -2.29 1.09 -14.30
N ALA A 24 -1.03 0.91 -13.91
CA ALA A 24 -0.06 0.10 -14.63
C ALA A 24 -0.44 -1.39 -14.68
N SER A 25 -1.03 -1.92 -13.61
CA SER A 25 -1.48 -3.32 -13.56
C SER A 25 -2.75 -3.59 -14.38
N GLY A 26 -3.53 -2.56 -14.72
CA GLY A 26 -4.83 -2.72 -15.38
C GLY A 26 -5.89 -3.43 -14.53
N LEU A 27 -5.60 -3.70 -13.25
CA LEU A 27 -6.48 -4.45 -12.37
C LEU A 27 -7.59 -3.59 -11.77
N SER A 28 -8.73 -4.20 -11.48
CA SER A 28 -9.71 -3.58 -10.59
C SER A 28 -9.17 -3.53 -9.16
N TRP A 29 -9.67 -2.60 -8.33
CA TRP A 29 -9.27 -2.52 -6.92
C TRP A 29 -9.53 -3.82 -6.14
N GLY A 30 -10.55 -4.59 -6.51
CA GLY A 30 -10.82 -5.89 -5.90
C GLY A 30 -9.82 -6.97 -6.29
N ALA A 31 -9.41 -7.01 -7.55
CA ALA A 31 -8.36 -7.92 -8.01
C ALA A 31 -7.01 -7.54 -7.39
N LEU A 32 -6.67 -6.25 -7.38
CA LEU A 32 -5.46 -5.74 -6.74
C LEU A 32 -5.39 -6.09 -5.25
N ALA A 33 -6.53 -6.05 -4.53
CA ALA A 33 -6.57 -6.47 -3.13
C ALA A 33 -6.15 -7.93 -2.97
N ARG A 34 -6.68 -8.80 -3.83
CA ARG A 34 -6.39 -10.24 -3.81
C ARG A 34 -4.92 -10.51 -4.16
N GLU A 35 -4.39 -9.82 -5.18
CA GLU A 35 -2.98 -9.92 -5.57
C GLU A 35 -2.03 -9.46 -4.46
N LEU A 36 -2.37 -8.37 -3.76
CA LEU A 36 -1.58 -7.85 -2.64
C LEU A 36 -1.83 -8.60 -1.31
N GLY A 37 -2.65 -9.66 -1.32
CA GLY A 37 -2.99 -10.43 -0.11
C GLY A 37 -3.70 -9.60 0.97
N THR A 38 -4.39 -8.52 0.59
CA THR A 38 -5.03 -7.57 1.51
C THR A 38 -6.52 -7.42 1.25
N SER A 39 -7.22 -6.72 2.14
CA SER A 39 -8.65 -6.46 2.00
C SER A 39 -8.93 -5.21 1.18
N ARG A 40 -10.11 -5.16 0.51
CA ARG A 40 -10.60 -3.95 -0.16
C ARG A 40 -10.68 -2.74 0.78
N LEU A 41 -10.99 -2.99 2.07
CA LEU A 41 -11.05 -1.96 3.09
C LEU A 41 -9.65 -1.37 3.36
N ASN A 42 -8.61 -2.21 3.42
CA ASN A 42 -7.24 -1.74 3.58
C ASN A 42 -6.80 -0.91 2.38
N LEU A 43 -7.09 -1.33 1.15
CA LEU A 43 -6.81 -0.51 -0.03
C LEU A 43 -7.54 0.83 0.01
N TRP A 44 -8.81 0.86 0.43
CA TRP A 44 -9.53 2.11 0.60
C TRP A 44 -8.86 3.01 1.63
N ARG A 45 -8.47 2.47 2.79
CA ARG A 45 -7.72 3.21 3.82
C ARG A 45 -6.42 3.79 3.28
N TRP A 46 -5.64 2.99 2.54
CA TRP A 46 -4.39 3.39 1.93
C TRP A 46 -4.55 4.52 0.92
N ARG A 47 -5.60 4.45 0.09
CA ARG A 47 -5.95 5.53 -0.86
C ARG A 47 -6.38 6.82 -0.17
N ASN A 48 -6.92 6.74 1.04
CA ASN A 48 -7.31 7.88 1.86
C ASN A 48 -6.19 8.34 2.81
N GLY A 49 -4.94 7.87 2.61
CA GLY A 49 -3.77 8.34 3.34
C GLY A 49 -3.48 7.62 4.66
N VAL A 50 -4.29 6.62 5.04
CA VAL A 50 -3.97 5.76 6.19
C VAL A 50 -2.92 4.75 5.75
N ARG A 51 -1.72 4.81 6.32
CA ARG A 51 -0.61 3.92 5.91
C ARG A 51 -0.86 2.48 6.36
N PRO A 52 -0.32 1.48 5.64
CA PRO A 52 -0.32 0.11 6.12
C PRO A 52 0.47 0.06 7.43
N ASN A 53 -0.14 -0.40 8.51
CA ASN A 53 0.62 -0.69 9.72
C ASN A 53 1.22 -2.09 9.55
N THR A 54 2.55 -2.21 9.58
CA THR A 54 3.27 -3.47 9.34
C THR A 54 3.22 -4.43 10.54
N ASP A 55 2.13 -4.42 11.30
CA ASP A 55 1.96 -5.20 12.55
C ASP A 55 1.23 -6.54 12.33
N HIS A 56 1.41 -7.15 11.14
CA HIS A 56 0.82 -8.43 10.78
C HIS A 56 1.87 -9.42 10.29
#